data_AF-A0A0D7AST0-F1
#
_entry.id   AF-A0A0D7AST0-F1
#
_cell.length_a   1.000
_cell.length_b   1.000
_cell.length_c   1.000
_cell.angle_alpha   90.00
_cell.angle_beta   90.00
_cell.angle_gamma   90.00
#
_symmetry.space_group_name_H-M   'P 1'
#
loop_
_entity.id
_entity.type
_entity.pdbx_description
1 polymer ?
#
loop_
_entity_poly.entity_id
_entity_poly.type
_entity_poly.pdbx_seq_one_letter_code
_entity_poly.pdbx_strand_id
1 'polypeptide(L)'
;WTIMHYMGYPDVLTELKGSSVHRLGNVLTLTATLHRMFDKLQFCLDATGNPNEYNITASSSEMSLIQGVSCPTTVTLSNNCGLEPPSPTYLAIHAACYRIAHLSGAADWYERIDEGGNARCYATIADESMFATVLIDRLERLPA
;
A
#
# COMPACT_ATOMS: atom_id res chain seq x y z
N TRP A 1 -3.72 7.34 11.54
CA TRP A 1 -2.38 7.64 12.11
C TRP A 1 -1.98 6.76 13.28
N THR A 2 -2.85 6.50 14.26
CA THR A 2 -2.59 5.51 15.34
C THR A 2 -2.21 4.13 14.79
N ILE A 3 -2.76 3.77 13.63
CA ILE A 3 -2.46 2.50 12.96
C ILE A 3 -0.97 2.32 12.62
N MET A 4 -0.24 3.38 12.26
CA MET A 4 1.20 3.27 11.97
C MET A 4 2.02 2.94 13.22
N HIS A 5 1.62 3.49 14.38
CA HIS A 5 2.23 3.14 15.66
C HIS A 5 2.02 1.66 15.99
N TYR A 6 0.81 1.14 15.80
CA TYR A 6 0.51 -0.28 16.01
C TYR A 6 1.17 -1.21 14.97
N MET A 7 1.44 -0.72 13.77
CA MET A 7 2.23 -1.43 12.76
C MET A 7 3.73 -1.48 13.09
N GLY A 8 4.17 -0.87 14.21
CA GLY A 8 5.57 -0.85 14.63
C GLY A 8 6.37 0.32 14.06
N TYR A 9 5.71 1.34 13.50
CA TYR A 9 6.34 2.50 12.88
C TYR A 9 5.96 3.81 13.61
N PRO A 10 6.34 3.98 14.88
CA PRO A 10 5.95 5.15 15.68
C PRO A 10 6.54 6.45 15.14
N ASP A 11 7.73 6.39 14.55
CA ASP A 11 8.51 7.56 14.15
C ASP A 11 8.22 8.05 12.74
N VAL A 12 7.58 7.24 11.89
CA VAL A 12 7.24 7.59 10.51
C VAL A 12 6.39 8.86 10.45
N LEU A 13 5.51 9.05 11.46
CA LEU A 13 4.73 10.28 11.57
C LEU A 13 5.61 11.51 11.77
N THR A 14 6.68 11.41 12.56
CA THR A 14 7.61 12.53 12.78
C THR A 14 8.53 12.72 11.57
N GLU A 15 8.94 11.62 10.95
CA GLU A 15 9.79 11.61 9.77
C GLU A 15 9.12 12.27 8.56
N LEU A 16 7.81 12.05 8.37
CA LEU A 16 7.04 12.59 7.25
C LEU A 16 6.32 13.92 7.59
N LYS A 17 6.66 14.62 8.68
CA LYS A 17 6.02 15.90 8.98
C LYS A 17 6.51 17.04 8.08
N GLY A 18 5.59 17.92 7.70
CA GLY A 18 5.90 19.19 7.02
C GLY A 18 6.55 18.98 5.66
N SER A 19 7.69 19.62 5.43
CA SER A 19 8.42 19.55 4.15
C SER A 19 8.98 18.16 3.85
N SER A 20 9.10 17.28 4.85
CA SER A 20 9.69 15.95 4.69
C SER A 20 8.77 14.95 3.97
N VAL A 21 7.48 15.27 3.78
CA VAL A 21 6.56 14.45 2.95
C VAL A 21 7.08 14.30 1.52
N HIS A 22 7.74 15.32 1.00
CA HIS A 22 8.24 15.38 -0.37
C HIS A 22 9.70 14.89 -0.51
N ARG A 23 10.23 14.20 0.50
CA ARG A 23 11.58 13.62 0.40
C ARG A 23 11.64 12.54 -0.67
N LEU A 24 12.79 12.36 -1.29
CA LEU A 24 12.98 11.38 -2.37
C LEU A 24 12.73 9.94 -1.91
N GLY A 25 13.08 9.59 -0.68
CA GLY A 25 12.72 8.29 -0.09
C GLY A 25 11.21 8.02 0.00
N ASN A 26 10.34 9.02 -0.17
CA ASN A 26 8.88 8.88 -0.22
C ASN A 26 8.31 9.05 -1.64
N VAL A 27 9.17 9.02 -2.67
CA VAL A 27 8.75 9.20 -4.06
C VAL A 27 9.06 7.94 -4.85
N LEU A 28 8.04 7.38 -5.48
CA LEU A 28 8.15 6.27 -6.42
C LEU A 28 7.57 6.71 -7.77
N THR A 29 8.31 6.51 -8.85
CA THR A 29 7.83 6.79 -10.20
C THR A 29 7.33 5.51 -10.86
N LEU A 30 6.08 5.54 -11.35
CA LEU A 30 5.42 4.42 -12.01
C LEU A 30 4.82 4.89 -13.32
N THR A 31 4.55 3.96 -14.24
CA THR A 31 3.71 4.24 -15.41
C THR A 31 2.30 4.61 -14.93
N ALA A 32 1.53 5.36 -15.73
CA ALA A 32 0.20 5.81 -15.32
C ALA A 32 -0.72 4.66 -14.85
N THR A 33 -0.67 3.51 -15.53
CA THR A 33 -1.44 2.31 -15.14
C THR A 33 -0.99 1.77 -13.79
N LEU A 34 0.32 1.57 -13.61
CA LEU A 34 0.85 1.03 -12.35
C LEU A 34 0.68 2.02 -11.19
N HIS A 35 0.79 3.32 -11.42
CA HIS A 35 0.53 4.34 -10.43
C HIS A 35 -0.90 4.23 -9.89
N ARG A 36 -1.90 4.19 -10.80
CA ARG A 36 -3.30 4.03 -10.41
C ARG A 36 -3.55 2.74 -9.64
N MET A 37 -2.95 1.63 -10.08
CA MET A 37 -3.09 0.34 -9.39
C MET A 37 -2.43 0.37 -8.01
N PHE A 38 -1.28 1.02 -7.85
CA PHE A 38 -0.57 1.14 -6.58
C PHE A 38 -1.36 1.99 -5.57
N ASP A 39 -1.96 3.09 -6.02
CA ASP A 39 -2.80 3.97 -5.18
C ASP A 39 -4.06 3.24 -4.69
N LYS A 40 -4.69 2.43 -5.56
CA LYS A 40 -5.87 1.62 -5.24
C LYS A 40 -5.57 0.38 -4.41
N LEU A 41 -4.33 0.20 -3.95
CA LEU A 41 -3.86 -0.99 -3.26
C LEU A 41 -4.13 -2.27 -4.07
N GLN A 42 -3.95 -2.26 -5.40
CA GLN A 42 -4.17 -3.45 -6.25
C GLN A 42 -2.92 -4.35 -6.36
N PHE A 43 -1.77 -3.86 -5.93
CA PHE A 43 -0.57 -4.67 -5.74
C PHE A 43 0.33 -4.01 -4.71
N CYS A 44 1.29 -4.77 -4.17
CA CYS A 44 2.36 -4.24 -3.33
C CYS A 44 3.73 -4.76 -3.73
N LEU A 45 4.78 -4.17 -3.13
CA LEU A 45 6.17 -4.53 -3.33
C LEU A 45 6.71 -5.21 -2.07
N ASP A 46 6.90 -6.53 -2.12
CA ASP A 46 7.45 -7.30 -1.01
C ASP A 46 8.98 -7.41 -1.14
N ALA A 47 9.71 -7.08 -0.08
CA ALA A 47 11.16 -7.17 -0.07
C ALA A 47 11.63 -8.62 -0.30
N THR A 48 12.62 -8.82 -1.18
CA THR A 48 13.20 -10.15 -1.43
C THR A 48 14.28 -10.54 -0.43
N GLY A 49 14.74 -9.59 0.38
CA GLY A 49 15.93 -9.70 1.23
C GLY A 49 17.19 -9.14 0.58
N ASN A 50 17.18 -8.92 -0.74
CA ASN A 50 18.24 -8.19 -1.44
C ASN A 50 17.99 -6.67 -1.37
N PRO A 51 19.05 -5.84 -1.26
CA PRO A 51 18.90 -4.39 -1.19
C PRO A 51 18.15 -3.82 -2.41
N ASN A 52 17.08 -3.07 -2.12
CA ASN A 52 16.22 -2.40 -3.11
C ASN A 52 15.59 -3.32 -4.16
N GLU A 53 15.49 -4.61 -3.88
CA GLU A 53 14.83 -5.58 -4.75
C GLU A 53 13.52 -6.04 -4.11
N TYR A 54 12.48 -6.09 -4.95
CA TYR A 54 11.12 -6.38 -4.52
C TYR A 54 10.42 -7.32 -5.49
N ASN A 55 9.65 -8.25 -4.93
CA ASN A 55 8.67 -9.02 -5.69
C ASN A 55 7.35 -8.26 -5.74
N ILE A 56 6.69 -8.32 -6.88
CA ILE A 56 5.35 -7.78 -7.05
C ILE A 56 4.34 -8.83 -6.58
N THR A 57 3.54 -8.44 -5.59
CA THR A 57 2.45 -9.27 -5.05
C THR A 57 1.11 -8.64 -5.39
N ALA A 58 0.23 -9.39 -6.03
CA ALA A 58 -1.11 -8.97 -6.43
C ALA A 58 -2.05 -10.17 -6.55
N SER A 59 -3.35 -9.96 -6.73
CA SER A 59 -4.26 -11.05 -7.13
C SER A 59 -3.95 -11.55 -8.54
N SER A 60 -4.43 -12.75 -8.88
CA SER A 60 -4.22 -13.35 -10.22
C SER A 60 -4.72 -12.46 -11.37
N SER A 61 -5.83 -11.76 -11.15
CA SER A 61 -6.42 -10.85 -12.14
C SER A 61 -5.54 -9.61 -12.34
N GLU A 62 -5.08 -8.99 -11.25
CA GLU A 62 -4.21 -7.81 -11.29
C GLU A 62 -2.83 -8.14 -11.84
N MET A 63 -2.30 -9.32 -11.53
CA MET A 63 -1.02 -9.78 -12.06
C MET A 63 -1.04 -9.94 -13.58
N SER A 64 -2.17 -10.36 -14.13
CA SER A 64 -2.35 -10.42 -15.59
C SER A 64 -2.29 -9.02 -16.23
N LEU A 65 -2.82 -7.99 -15.56
CA LEU A 65 -2.75 -6.60 -16.02
C LEU A 65 -1.32 -6.04 -15.94
N ILE A 66 -0.61 -6.35 -14.86
CA ILE A 66 0.79 -5.93 -14.63
C ILE A 66 1.72 -6.53 -15.69
N GLN A 67 1.53 -7.81 -16.03
CA GLN A 67 2.25 -8.45 -17.13
C GLN A 67 1.87 -7.86 -18.49
N GLY A 68 0.61 -7.46 -18.66
CA GLY A 68 0.13 -6.79 -19.88
C GLY A 68 0.79 -5.44 -20.17
N VAL A 69 1.32 -4.75 -19.15
CA VAL A 69 2.15 -3.54 -19.30
C VAL A 69 3.66 -3.83 -19.31
N SER A 70 4.04 -5.10 -19.53
CA SER A 70 5.43 -5.58 -19.60
C SER A 70 6.23 -5.32 -18.31
N CYS A 71 5.56 -5.27 -17.16
CA CYS A 71 6.24 -5.14 -15.87
C CYS A 71 6.70 -6.51 -15.37
N PRO A 72 7.98 -6.69 -14.99
CA PRO A 72 8.48 -7.97 -14.50
C PRO A 72 7.95 -8.27 -13.08
N THR A 73 7.93 -9.55 -12.69
CA THR A 73 7.46 -9.98 -11.36
C THR A 73 8.42 -9.61 -10.22
N THR A 74 9.67 -9.30 -10.54
CA THR A 74 10.70 -8.84 -9.60
C THR A 74 11.32 -7.58 -10.16
N VAL A 75 11.43 -6.55 -9.32
CA VAL A 75 11.92 -5.23 -9.70
C VAL A 75 13.02 -4.78 -8.75
N THR A 76 14.05 -4.13 -9.29
CA THR A 76 15.06 -3.43 -8.50
C THR A 76 14.81 -1.94 -8.61
N LEU A 77 14.50 -1.30 -7.48
CA LEU A 77 14.32 0.14 -7.40
C LEU A 77 15.68 0.79 -7.23
N SER A 78 16.15 1.47 -8.28
CA SER A 78 17.43 2.18 -8.23
C SER A 78 17.29 3.57 -8.80
N ASN A 79 18.19 4.46 -8.38
CA ASN A 79 18.32 5.79 -8.94
C ASN A 79 19.69 5.95 -9.61
N ASN A 80 19.69 6.20 -10.91
CA ASN A 80 20.90 6.35 -11.71
C ASN A 80 21.74 7.59 -11.34
N CYS A 81 21.16 8.53 -10.59
CA CYS A 81 21.79 9.79 -10.19
C CYS A 81 22.38 9.73 -8.77
N GLY A 82 22.41 8.56 -8.13
CA GLY A 82 22.92 8.41 -6.75
C GLY A 82 22.02 9.05 -5.68
N LEU A 83 20.77 9.38 -6.03
CA LEU A 83 19.81 9.90 -5.07
C LEU A 83 19.20 8.76 -4.25
N GLU A 84 18.63 9.12 -3.10
CA GLU A 84 17.94 8.19 -2.20
C GLU A 84 16.84 7.42 -2.95
N PRO A 85 16.89 6.07 -2.98
CA PRO A 85 15.79 5.26 -3.54
C PRO A 85 14.57 5.31 -2.62
N PRO A 86 13.39 4.85 -3.09
CA PRO A 86 12.21 4.71 -2.25
C PRO A 86 12.52 3.91 -0.99
N SER A 87 12.09 4.42 0.16
CA SER A 87 12.35 3.83 1.47
C SER A 87 11.70 2.45 1.55
N PRO A 88 12.48 1.39 1.88
CA PRO A 88 11.93 0.05 2.10
C PRO A 88 10.85 0.04 3.19
N THR A 89 10.96 0.95 4.17
CA THR A 89 9.99 1.07 5.28
C THR A 89 8.63 1.56 4.78
N TYR A 90 8.60 2.54 3.88
CA TYR A 90 7.33 3.05 3.35
C TYR A 90 6.66 2.03 2.43
N LEU A 91 7.46 1.29 1.65
CA LEU A 91 6.96 0.17 0.85
C LEU A 91 6.40 -0.95 1.73
N ALA A 92 7.04 -1.26 2.86
CA ALA A 92 6.53 -2.24 3.81
C ALA A 92 5.20 -1.79 4.45
N ILE A 93 5.05 -0.50 4.77
CA ILE A 93 3.77 0.06 5.25
C ILE A 93 2.69 -0.07 4.18
N HIS A 94 2.99 0.26 2.93
CA HIS A 94 2.05 0.06 1.82
C HIS A 94 1.65 -1.40 1.65
N ALA A 95 2.61 -2.33 1.70
CA ALA A 95 2.34 -3.77 1.66
C ALA A 95 1.46 -4.25 2.82
N ALA A 96 1.65 -3.70 4.03
CA ALA A 96 0.76 -3.98 5.16
C ALA A 96 -0.66 -3.47 4.89
N CYS A 97 -0.81 -2.24 4.40
CA CYS A 97 -2.11 -1.67 4.01
C CYS A 97 -2.80 -2.50 2.92
N TYR A 98 -2.06 -2.91 1.89
CA TYR A 98 -2.52 -3.82 0.83
C TYR A 98 -3.14 -5.09 1.42
N ARG A 99 -2.37 -5.80 2.26
CA ARG A 99 -2.80 -7.06 2.90
C ARG A 99 -4.02 -6.86 3.78
N ILE A 100 -4.03 -5.80 4.59
CA ILE A 100 -5.15 -5.44 5.45
C ILE A 100 -6.42 -5.18 4.64
N ALA A 101 -6.33 -4.38 3.57
CA ALA A 101 -7.47 -4.06 2.72
C ALA A 101 -8.03 -5.31 2.03
N HIS A 102 -7.15 -6.20 1.55
CA HIS A 102 -7.55 -7.45 0.90
C HIS A 102 -8.17 -8.45 1.88
N LEU A 103 -7.55 -8.66 3.04
CA LEU A 103 -8.03 -9.60 4.04
C LEU A 103 -9.34 -9.15 4.71
N SER A 104 -9.58 -7.84 4.80
CA SER A 104 -10.82 -7.28 5.33
C SER A 104 -11.95 -7.17 4.30
N GLY A 105 -11.68 -7.44 3.01
CA GLY A 105 -12.62 -7.18 1.91
C GLY A 105 -12.84 -5.69 1.62
N ALA A 106 -11.99 -4.82 2.16
CA ALA A 106 -12.07 -3.38 1.98
C ALA A 106 -11.44 -2.88 0.68
N ALA A 107 -10.65 -3.70 -0.02
CA ALA A 107 -10.09 -3.36 -1.33
C ALA A 107 -11.20 -2.94 -2.33
N ASP A 108 -12.25 -3.74 -2.45
CA ASP A 108 -13.41 -3.45 -3.31
C ASP A 108 -14.18 -2.19 -2.89
N TRP A 109 -14.16 -1.86 -1.59
CA TRP A 109 -14.79 -0.66 -1.07
C TRP A 109 -14.04 0.61 -1.50
N TYR A 110 -12.70 0.60 -1.41
CA TYR A 110 -11.87 1.72 -1.85
C TYR A 110 -11.99 1.96 -3.35
N GLU A 111 -12.02 0.90 -4.17
CA GLU A 111 -12.18 1.03 -5.62
C GLU A 111 -13.48 1.75 -6.01
N ARG A 112 -14.58 1.48 -5.29
CA ARG A 112 -15.91 2.08 -5.53
C ARG A 112 -16.01 3.55 -5.15
N ILE A 113 -15.29 3.99 -4.11
CA ILE A 113 -15.25 5.40 -3.71
C ILE A 113 -14.50 6.23 -4.77
N ASP A 114 -13.37 5.71 -5.24
CA ASP A 114 -12.44 6.42 -6.11
C ASP A 114 -13.00 6.65 -7.53
N GLU A 115 -13.93 5.79 -7.96
CA GLU A 115 -14.57 5.89 -9.30
C GLU A 115 -15.75 6.88 -9.36
N GLY A 116 -15.99 7.65 -8.30
CA GLY A 116 -17.06 8.66 -8.28
C GLY A 116 -18.46 8.05 -8.33
N GLY A 117 -18.58 6.74 -8.08
CA GLY A 117 -19.85 6.05 -7.95
C GLY A 117 -20.65 6.68 -6.82
N ASN A 118 -21.85 7.17 -7.11
CA ASN A 118 -22.85 7.56 -6.13
C ASN A 118 -23.05 6.41 -5.13
N ALA A 119 -22.26 6.41 -4.06
CA ALA A 119 -22.43 5.54 -2.91
C ALA A 119 -23.65 6.03 -2.14
N ARG A 120 -24.83 5.92 -2.77
CA ARG A 120 -26.12 5.89 -2.08
C ARG A 120 -26.28 4.55 -1.37
N CYS A 121 -25.31 4.23 -0.53
CA CYS A 121 -25.46 3.27 0.53
C CYS A 121 -25.08 4.04 1.78
N TYR A 122 -26.09 4.45 2.55
CA TYR A 122 -25.95 4.77 3.96
C TYR A 122 -25.53 3.51 4.75
N ALA A 123 -24.44 2.86 4.36
CA ALA A 123 -23.63 2.17 5.34
C ALA A 123 -22.88 3.32 6.00
N THR A 124 -23.40 3.75 7.15
CA THR A 124 -22.74 4.60 8.14
C THR A 124 -21.26 4.69 7.85
N ILE A 125 -20.76 5.92 7.66
CA ILE A 125 -19.34 6.25 7.80
C ILE A 125 -18.86 5.40 8.97
N ALA A 126 -18.22 4.27 8.65
CA ALA A 126 -17.59 3.44 9.64
C ALA A 126 -16.48 4.38 10.05
N ASP A 127 -16.71 5.06 11.18
CA ASP A 127 -15.74 5.91 11.82
C ASP A 127 -14.39 5.21 11.69
N GLU A 128 -13.31 5.90 11.34
CA GLU A 128 -12.01 5.24 11.12
C GLU A 128 -11.64 4.30 12.29
N SER A 129 -12.20 4.57 13.49
CA SER A 129 -12.18 3.70 14.67
C SER A 129 -12.86 2.33 14.48
N MET A 130 -13.99 2.24 13.80
CA MET A 130 -14.74 1.00 13.55
C MET A 130 -13.99 0.11 12.55
N PHE A 131 -13.35 0.69 11.53
CA PHE A 131 -12.45 -0.04 10.64
C PHE A 131 -11.25 -0.58 11.41
N ALA A 132 -10.61 0.26 12.23
CA ALA A 132 -9.49 -0.16 13.07
C ALA A 132 -9.91 -1.25 14.08
N THR A 133 -11.11 -1.16 14.66
CA THR A 133 -11.62 -2.13 15.63
C THR A 133 -11.92 -3.48 15.00
N VAL A 134 -12.59 -3.49 13.84
CA VAL A 134 -12.86 -4.73 13.08
C VAL A 134 -11.54 -5.36 12.61
N LEU A 135 -10.57 -4.54 12.21
CA LEU A 135 -9.26 -5.03 11.83
C LEU A 135 -8.50 -5.66 13.01
N ILE A 136 -8.49 -5.01 14.17
CA ILE A 136 -7.87 -5.54 15.39
C ILE A 136 -8.52 -6.86 15.80
N ASP A 137 -9.85 -6.92 15.84
CA ASP A 137 -10.61 -8.14 16.16
C ASP A 137 -10.31 -9.31 15.20
N ARG A 138 -10.09 -9.01 13.92
CA ARG A 138 -9.72 -10.02 12.92
C ARG A 138 -8.27 -10.46 13.03
N LEU A 139 -7.35 -9.55 13.34
CA LEU A 139 -5.94 -9.86 13.58
C LEU A 139 -5.75 -10.74 14.82
N GLU A 140 -6.50 -10.50 15.89
CA GLU A 140 -6.48 -11.32 17.12
C GLU A 140 -7.06 -12.74 16.93
N ARG A 141 -7.81 -12.97 15.85
CA ARG A 141 -8.43 -14.27 15.53
C ARG A 141 -7.63 -15.12 14.55
N LEU A 142 -6.51 -14.63 14.05
CA LEU A 142 -5.63 -15.44 13.20
C LEU A 142 -4.85 -16.43 14.08
N PRO A 143 -4.84 -17.74 13.74
CA PRO A 143 -4.01 -18.70 14.44
C PRO A 143 -2.52 -18.39 14.22
N ALA A 144 -1.74 -18.60 15.28
CA ALA A 144 -0.29 -18.37 15.33
C ALA A 144 0.49 -19.26 14.36
#